data_AF-A0AAU7Q9Z5-F1
#
_entry.id   AF-A0AAU7Q9Z5-F1
#
_cell.length_a   1.000
_cell.length_b   1.000
_cell.length_c   1.000
_cell.angle_alpha   90.00
_cell.angle_beta   90.00
_cell.angle_gamma   90.00
#
_symmetry.space_group_name_H-M   'P 1'
#
loop_
_entity.id
_entity.type
_entity.pdbx_description
1 polymer ?
#
loop_
_entity_poly.entity_id
_entity_poly.type
_entity_poly.pdbx_seq_one_letter_code
_entity_poly.pdbx_strand_id
1 'polypeptide(L)'
;MVLEHNKGFRVAAKPCSEDIYQWHEAKMIIESSIATAMIQKITIEELDKLKRLNDSIRCHGEGSVFENHTLFISLNIDFHKTIVNAAGNNLINEMYTSLNYGPYVTRFPEGNGISDLNSVCGEHDEIICAIEEKILICISKK
;
A
#
# COMPACT_ATOMS: atom_id res chain seq x y z
N MET A 1 25.82 17.24 5.25
CA MET A 1 26.33 15.99 4.65
C MET A 1 26.79 16.32 3.24
N VAL A 2 28.09 16.22 2.93
CA VAL A 2 28.66 16.60 1.63
C VAL A 2 28.84 15.33 0.80
N LEU A 3 28.25 15.29 -0.41
CA LEU A 3 28.40 14.19 -1.36
C LEU A 3 29.70 14.40 -2.18
N GLU A 4 30.73 13.62 -1.89
CA GLU A 4 31.94 13.53 -2.73
C GLU A 4 31.65 12.70 -3.99
N HIS A 5 31.95 13.25 -5.17
CA HIS A 5 31.83 12.54 -6.44
C HIS A 5 33.01 11.56 -6.63
N ASN A 6 32.75 10.40 -7.25
CA ASN A 6 33.68 9.32 -7.61
C ASN A 6 34.11 8.33 -6.52
N LYS A 7 33.23 7.98 -5.58
CA LYS A 7 33.33 6.74 -4.80
C LYS A 7 32.07 5.92 -5.06
N GLY A 8 32.23 4.66 -5.48
CA GLY A 8 31.16 3.83 -6.04
C GLY A 8 29.86 3.80 -5.21
N PHE A 9 28.77 3.42 -5.87
CA PHE A 9 27.45 3.29 -5.25
C PHE A 9 27.51 2.30 -4.07
N ARG A 10 27.11 2.74 -2.88
CA ARG A 10 26.85 1.86 -1.74
C ARG A 10 25.37 1.49 -1.75
N VAL A 11 25.08 0.21 -1.61
CA VAL A 11 23.71 -0.25 -1.38
C VAL A 11 23.26 0.31 -0.03
N ALA A 12 22.08 0.94 0.02
CA ALA A 12 21.51 1.44 1.26
C ALA A 12 21.43 0.31 2.31
N ALA A 13 21.70 0.67 3.57
CA ALA A 13 21.64 -0.28 4.67
C ALA A 13 20.25 -0.92 4.74
N LYS A 14 20.17 -2.14 5.28
CA LYS A 14 18.87 -2.67 5.70
C LYS A 14 18.32 -1.71 6.76
N PRO A 15 17.08 -1.26 6.65
CA PRO A 15 16.50 -0.45 7.71
C PRO A 15 16.35 -1.23 8.99
N CYS A 16 16.16 -0.49 10.07
CA CYS A 16 15.79 -1.02 11.36
C CYS A 16 14.28 -0.91 11.59
N SER A 17 13.81 -1.43 12.72
CA SER A 17 12.41 -1.35 13.13
C SER A 17 11.89 0.09 13.21
N GLU A 18 12.74 1.04 13.59
CA GLU A 18 12.39 2.46 13.68
C GLU A 18 12.11 3.06 12.31
N ASP A 19 12.90 2.73 11.29
CA ASP A 19 12.64 3.19 9.91
C ASP A 19 11.29 2.64 9.41
N ILE A 20 10.98 1.37 9.70
CA ILE A 20 9.70 0.73 9.36
C ILE A 20 8.53 1.45 10.05
N TYR A 21 8.68 1.78 11.32
CA TYR A 21 7.68 2.51 12.08
C TYR A 21 7.42 3.90 11.49
N GLN A 22 8.47 4.67 11.19
CA GLN A 22 8.35 5.99 10.58
C GLN A 22 7.67 5.95 9.21
N TRP A 23 7.92 4.91 8.41
CA TRP A 23 7.21 4.73 7.14
C TRP A 23 5.75 4.39 7.33
N HIS A 24 5.41 3.54 8.29
CA HIS A 24 4.02 3.24 8.61
C HIS A 24 3.28 4.50 9.07
N GLU A 25 3.90 5.31 9.92
CA GLU A 25 3.35 6.60 10.37
C GLU A 25 3.13 7.56 9.19
N ALA A 26 4.12 7.70 8.29
CA ALA A 26 3.99 8.55 7.10
C ALA A 26 2.83 8.10 6.19
N LYS A 27 2.68 6.78 5.98
CA LYS A 27 1.55 6.22 5.22
C LYS A 27 0.21 6.55 5.87
N MET A 28 0.08 6.32 7.18
CA MET A 28 -1.14 6.61 7.93
C MET A 28 -1.58 8.07 7.80
N ILE A 29 -0.63 9.01 7.88
CA ILE A 29 -0.91 10.44 7.71
C ILE A 29 -1.41 10.73 6.30
N ILE A 30 -0.69 10.24 5.27
CA ILE A 30 -1.05 10.48 3.88
C ILE A 30 -2.42 9.88 3.56
N GLU A 31 -2.62 8.59 3.82
CA GLU A 31 -3.83 7.85 3.47
C GLU A 31 -5.08 8.42 4.16
N SER A 32 -4.95 8.83 5.42
CA SER A 32 -6.04 9.52 6.13
C SER A 32 -6.35 10.88 5.52
N SER A 33 -5.32 11.66 5.15
CA SER A 33 -5.49 13.01 4.62
C SER A 33 -6.18 13.06 3.25
N ILE A 34 -6.02 12.00 2.44
CA ILE A 34 -6.60 11.95 1.09
C ILE A 34 -8.00 11.34 1.05
N ALA A 35 -8.47 10.71 2.13
CA ALA A 35 -9.68 9.86 2.12
C ALA A 35 -10.91 10.59 1.54
N THR A 36 -11.16 11.84 1.94
CA THR A 36 -12.28 12.62 1.41
C THR A 36 -12.16 12.90 -0.09
N ALA A 37 -10.96 13.28 -0.55
CA ALA A 37 -10.73 13.57 -1.96
C ALA A 37 -10.83 12.30 -2.83
N MET A 38 -10.33 11.18 -2.31
CA MET A 38 -10.43 9.87 -2.93
C MET A 38 -11.89 9.45 -3.11
N ILE A 39 -12.71 9.50 -2.05
CA ILE A 39 -14.13 9.10 -2.11
C ILE A 39 -14.93 9.90 -3.14
N GLN A 40 -14.58 11.17 -3.36
CA GLN A 40 -15.28 12.02 -4.33
C GLN A 40 -14.95 11.71 -5.79
N LYS A 41 -13.82 11.05 -6.04
CA LYS A 41 -13.24 10.90 -7.39
C LYS A 41 -13.10 9.45 -7.85
N ILE A 42 -13.00 8.53 -6.91
CA ILE A 42 -12.81 7.10 -7.21
C ILE A 42 -13.90 6.58 -8.13
N THR A 43 -13.51 5.82 -9.14
CA THR A 43 -14.44 5.25 -10.12
C THR A 43 -14.88 3.84 -9.74
N ILE A 44 -15.94 3.34 -10.37
CA ILE A 44 -16.39 1.95 -10.19
C ILE A 44 -15.30 0.98 -10.66
N GLU A 45 -14.60 1.29 -11.75
CA GLU A 45 -13.52 0.46 -12.28
C GLU A 45 -12.34 0.37 -11.31
N GLU A 46 -12.03 1.46 -10.60
CA GLU A 46 -11.00 1.50 -9.55
C GLU A 46 -11.44 0.72 -8.31
N LEU A 47 -12.70 0.83 -7.89
CA LEU A 47 -13.27 0.01 -6.81
C LEU A 47 -13.20 -1.48 -7.14
N ASP A 48 -13.59 -1.86 -8.37
CA ASP A 48 -13.49 -3.26 -8.83
C ASP A 48 -12.03 -3.73 -8.88
N LYS A 49 -11.09 -2.83 -9.18
CA LYS A 49 -9.66 -3.15 -9.10
C LYS A 49 -9.22 -3.41 -7.66
N LEU A 50 -9.67 -2.62 -6.69
CA LEU A 50 -9.37 -2.86 -5.26
C LEU A 50 -9.88 -4.22 -4.80
N LYS A 51 -11.11 -4.59 -5.18
CA LYS A 51 -11.69 -5.92 -4.91
C LYS A 51 -10.81 -7.05 -5.48
N ARG A 52 -10.46 -6.96 -6.77
CA ARG A 52 -9.59 -7.96 -7.43
C ARG A 52 -8.20 -8.06 -6.79
N LEU A 53 -7.63 -6.93 -6.36
CA LEU A 53 -6.34 -6.91 -5.67
C LEU A 53 -6.45 -7.61 -4.32
N ASN A 54 -7.48 -7.32 -3.51
CA ASN A 54 -7.64 -7.97 -2.21
C ASN A 54 -7.89 -9.48 -2.34
N ASP A 55 -8.69 -9.91 -3.32
CA ASP A 55 -8.88 -11.33 -3.64
C ASP A 55 -7.55 -12.00 -4.04
N SER A 56 -6.72 -11.30 -4.83
CA SER A 56 -5.41 -11.81 -5.22
C SER A 56 -4.46 -11.94 -4.03
N ILE A 57 -4.48 -10.98 -3.10
CA ILE A 57 -3.72 -11.02 -1.84
C ILE A 57 -4.14 -12.27 -1.04
N ARG A 58 -5.45 -12.48 -0.89
CA ARG A 58 -6.01 -13.63 -0.17
C ARG A 58 -5.59 -14.97 -0.77
N CYS A 59 -5.63 -15.11 -2.10
CA CYS A 59 -5.32 -16.36 -2.79
C CYS A 59 -3.81 -16.68 -2.86
N HIS A 60 -2.94 -15.67 -2.87
CA HIS A 60 -1.50 -15.86 -3.10
C HIS A 60 -0.63 -15.62 -1.86
N GLY A 61 -1.20 -15.11 -0.77
CA GLY A 61 -0.49 -14.87 0.49
C GLY A 61 -0.30 -16.12 1.35
N GLU A 62 -0.95 -17.24 1.03
CA GLU A 62 -0.78 -18.49 1.77
C GLU A 62 0.52 -19.21 1.35
N GLY A 63 1.38 -19.51 2.32
CA GLY A 63 2.57 -20.34 2.13
C GLY A 63 3.89 -19.66 2.50
N SER A 64 4.89 -20.46 2.87
CA SER A 64 6.21 -20.02 3.35
C SER A 64 7.22 -19.77 2.23
N VAL A 65 6.79 -19.68 0.97
CA VAL A 65 7.70 -19.53 -0.18
C VAL A 65 8.00 -18.04 -0.38
N PHE A 66 9.28 -17.70 -0.55
CA PHE A 66 9.78 -16.33 -0.76
C PHE A 66 9.04 -15.59 -1.91
N GLU A 67 8.64 -16.32 -2.95
CA GLU A 67 7.86 -15.81 -4.07
C GLU A 67 6.48 -15.30 -3.63
N ASN A 68 5.78 -16.04 -2.76
CA ASN A 68 4.48 -15.64 -2.22
C ASN A 68 4.60 -14.37 -1.38
N HIS A 69 5.69 -14.21 -0.62
CA HIS A 69 5.95 -13.01 0.17
C HIS A 69 6.22 -11.78 -0.71
N THR A 70 7.02 -11.92 -1.78
CA THR A 70 7.29 -10.82 -2.71
C THR A 70 6.03 -10.41 -3.47
N LEU A 71 5.23 -11.39 -3.89
CA LEU A 71 3.96 -11.16 -4.56
C LEU A 71 2.95 -10.47 -3.64
N PHE A 72 2.82 -10.91 -2.38
CA PHE A 72 2.01 -10.26 -1.36
C PHE A 72 2.38 -8.77 -1.21
N ILE A 73 3.69 -8.47 -1.05
CA ILE A 73 4.17 -7.08 -0.93
C ILE A 73 3.77 -6.25 -2.16
N SER A 74 3.97 -6.80 -3.36
CA SER A 74 3.63 -6.11 -4.61
C SER A 74 2.13 -5.80 -4.70
N LEU A 75 1.28 -6.81 -4.44
CA LEU A 75 -0.16 -6.67 -4.48
C LEU A 75 -0.66 -5.66 -3.43
N ASN A 76 -0.08 -5.68 -2.23
CA ASN A 76 -0.41 -4.74 -1.17
C ASN A 76 -0.04 -3.30 -1.55
N ILE A 77 1.16 -3.10 -2.13
CA ILE A 77 1.57 -1.79 -2.64
C ILE A 77 0.61 -1.28 -3.71
N ASP A 78 0.19 -2.16 -4.63
CA ASP A 78 -0.73 -1.79 -5.71
C ASP A 78 -2.13 -1.45 -5.20
N PHE A 79 -2.57 -2.10 -4.12
CA PHE A 79 -3.83 -1.77 -3.43
C PHE A 79 -3.79 -0.33 -2.91
N HIS A 80 -2.84 0.00 -2.04
CA HIS A 80 -2.75 1.35 -1.48
C HIS A 80 -2.44 2.42 -2.54
N LYS A 81 -1.61 2.13 -3.55
CA LYS A 81 -1.39 3.06 -4.67
C LYS A 81 -2.66 3.36 -5.45
N THR A 82 -3.56 2.40 -5.60
CA THR A 82 -4.83 2.62 -6.28
C THR A 82 -5.69 3.63 -5.50
N ILE A 83 -5.73 3.52 -4.17
CA ILE A 83 -6.41 4.49 -3.28
C ILE A 83 -5.77 5.89 -3.41
N VAL A 84 -4.44 5.96 -3.33
CA VAL A 84 -3.71 7.23 -3.38
C VAL A 84 -3.90 7.94 -4.72
N ASN A 85 -3.80 7.19 -5.83
CA ASN A 85 -4.00 7.75 -7.16
C ASN A 85 -5.41 8.27 -7.39
N ALA A 86 -6.43 7.58 -6.85
CA ALA A 86 -7.84 7.99 -6.95
C ALA A 86 -8.10 9.37 -6.30
N ALA A 87 -7.28 9.79 -5.33
CA ALA A 87 -7.37 11.15 -4.77
C ALA A 87 -7.00 12.25 -5.80
N GLY A 88 -6.29 11.89 -6.88
CA GLY A 88 -5.95 12.78 -7.98
C GLY A 88 -5.02 13.93 -7.59
N ASN A 89 -4.12 13.70 -6.63
CA ASN A 89 -3.11 14.68 -6.22
C ASN A 89 -1.71 14.17 -6.61
N ASN A 90 -1.19 14.67 -7.74
CA ASN A 90 0.08 14.23 -8.29
C ASN A 90 1.27 14.40 -7.32
N LEU A 91 1.29 15.47 -6.54
CA LEU A 91 2.35 15.69 -5.55
C LEU A 91 2.31 14.61 -4.46
N ILE A 92 1.12 14.24 -3.98
CA ILE A 92 0.97 13.14 -3.02
C ILE A 92 1.36 11.81 -3.66
N ASN A 93 0.98 11.55 -4.91
CA ASN A 93 1.33 10.33 -5.62
C ASN A 93 2.86 10.16 -5.75
N GLU A 94 3.57 11.25 -6.04
CA GLU A 94 5.04 11.28 -6.10
C GLU A 94 5.66 11.02 -4.72
N MET A 95 5.18 11.71 -3.68
CA MET A 95 5.63 11.48 -2.30
C MET A 95 5.40 10.02 -1.88
N TYR A 96 4.21 9.48 -2.11
CA TYR A 96 3.86 8.11 -1.75
C TYR A 96 4.68 7.08 -2.53
N THR A 97 4.99 7.35 -3.80
CA THR A 97 5.89 6.50 -4.60
C THR A 97 7.32 6.54 -4.07
N SER A 98 7.77 7.69 -3.57
CA SER A 98 9.12 7.82 -2.96
C SER A 98 9.24 7.09 -1.62
N LEU A 99 8.12 6.94 -0.89
CA LEU A 99 8.03 6.12 0.32
C LEU A 99 8.03 4.60 0.02
N ASN A 100 8.02 4.20 -1.26
CA ASN A 100 7.82 2.80 -1.62
C ASN A 100 9.00 1.92 -1.18
N TYR A 101 8.73 1.15 -0.13
CA TYR A 101 9.68 0.34 0.61
C TYR A 101 9.70 -1.15 0.18
N GLY A 102 8.87 -1.54 -0.80
CA GLY A 102 8.73 -2.92 -1.30
C GLY A 102 10.05 -3.70 -1.54
N PRO A 103 11.13 -3.09 -2.10
CA PRO A 103 12.41 -3.76 -2.32
C PRO A 103 13.20 -4.13 -1.05
N TYR A 104 12.78 -3.59 0.09
CA TYR A 104 13.51 -3.72 1.34
C TYR A 104 12.73 -4.54 2.39
N VAL A 105 11.38 -4.55 2.36
CA VAL A 105 10.55 -5.48 3.16
C VAL A 105 10.92 -6.93 2.82
N THR A 106 11.21 -7.22 1.55
CA THR A 106 11.66 -8.55 1.08
C THR A 106 13.00 -8.99 1.68
N ARG A 107 13.77 -8.09 2.32
CA ARG A 107 15.07 -8.39 2.95
C ARG A 107 14.95 -8.80 4.42
N PHE A 108 13.74 -8.90 4.96
CA PHE A 108 13.41 -9.43 6.28
C PHE A 108 12.75 -10.81 6.18
N PRO A 109 13.52 -11.90 6.09
CA PRO A 109 13.01 -13.24 6.31
C PRO A 109 13.09 -13.62 7.81
N GLU A 110 12.83 -12.68 8.73
CA GLU A 110 12.91 -12.98 10.17
C GLU A 110 11.68 -13.75 10.64
N GLY A 111 11.66 -15.05 10.30
CA GLY A 111 11.14 -16.14 11.13
C GLY A 111 9.63 -16.25 11.31
N ASN A 112 8.86 -15.19 11.10
CA ASN A 112 7.41 -15.19 11.16
C ASN A 112 6.93 -14.93 9.74
N GLY A 113 6.11 -15.83 9.18
CA GLY A 113 5.44 -15.60 7.90
C GLY A 113 4.62 -14.30 7.92
N ILE A 114 3.93 -13.97 6.83
CA ILE A 114 2.96 -12.85 6.79
C ILE A 114 2.03 -13.03 7.99
N SER A 115 2.25 -12.26 9.06
CA SER A 115 1.83 -12.70 10.38
C SER A 115 0.33 -12.53 10.62
N ASP A 116 -0.42 -11.97 9.67
CA ASP A 116 -1.86 -12.14 9.62
C ASP A 116 -2.43 -11.74 8.25
N LEU A 117 -2.32 -12.62 7.25
CA LEU A 117 -2.94 -12.39 5.93
C LEU A 117 -4.44 -12.12 6.05
N ASN A 118 -5.11 -12.79 7.00
CA ASN A 118 -6.53 -12.63 7.23
C ASN A 118 -6.86 -11.25 7.80
N SER A 119 -6.06 -10.73 8.74
CA SER A 119 -6.22 -9.35 9.24
C SER A 119 -6.04 -8.34 8.12
N VAL A 120 -4.96 -8.44 7.32
CA VAL A 120 -4.71 -7.49 6.22
C VAL A 120 -5.87 -7.50 5.22
N CYS A 121 -6.30 -8.68 4.78
CA CYS A 121 -7.44 -8.79 3.88
C CYS A 121 -8.73 -8.26 4.50
N GLY A 122 -8.94 -8.47 5.81
CA GLY A 122 -10.09 -7.95 6.55
C GLY A 122 -10.11 -6.42 6.62
N GLU A 123 -8.97 -5.80 6.92
CA GLU A 123 -8.82 -4.34 6.90
C GLU A 123 -9.09 -3.76 5.50
N HIS A 124 -8.60 -4.43 4.46
CA HIS A 124 -8.91 -4.04 3.08
C HIS A 124 -10.40 -4.20 2.73
N ASP A 125 -11.06 -5.25 3.22
CA ASP A 125 -12.50 -5.43 3.05
C ASP A 125 -13.28 -4.27 3.69
N GLU A 126 -12.89 -3.84 4.89
CA GLU A 126 -13.49 -2.67 5.56
C GLU A 126 -13.34 -1.39 4.74
N ILE A 127 -12.15 -1.15 4.17
CA ILE A 127 -11.90 0.00 3.28
C ILE A 127 -12.77 -0.07 2.03
N ILE A 128 -12.84 -1.23 1.37
CA ILE A 128 -13.67 -1.46 0.17
C ILE A 128 -15.14 -1.20 0.47
N CYS A 129 -15.66 -1.77 1.57
CA CYS A 129 -17.04 -1.57 2.00
C CYS A 129 -17.35 -0.09 2.26
N ALA A 130 -16.46 0.61 2.97
CA ALA A 130 -16.63 2.04 3.23
C ALA A 130 -16.67 2.87 1.94
N ILE A 131 -15.85 2.54 0.94
CA ILE A 131 -15.88 3.20 -0.37
C ILE A 131 -17.21 2.91 -1.08
N GLU A 132 -17.64 1.65 -1.13
CA GLU A 132 -18.86 1.21 -1.81
C GLU A 132 -20.11 1.87 -1.23
N GLU A 133 -20.25 1.91 0.09
CA GLU A 133 -21.35 2.60 0.77
C GLU A 133 -21.40 4.10 0.40
N LYS A 134 -20.25 4.77 0.35
CA LYS A 134 -20.20 6.20 0.01
C LYS A 134 -20.56 6.45 -1.44
N ILE A 135 -20.13 5.61 -2.37
CA ILE A 135 -20.51 5.71 -3.79
C ILE A 135 -22.03 5.54 -3.95
N LEU A 136 -22.63 4.54 -3.30
CA LEU A 136 -24.08 4.32 -3.36
C LEU A 136 -24.87 5.53 -2.84
N ILE A 137 -24.42 6.13 -1.74
CA ILE A 137 -25.02 7.37 -1.20
C ILE A 137 -24.91 8.53 -2.21
N CYS A 138 -23.76 8.68 -2.87
CA CYS A 138 -23.54 9.73 -3.87
C CYS A 138 -24.41 9.55 -5.12
N ILE A 139 -24.63 8.31 -5.57
CA ILE A 139 -25.51 7.99 -6.71
C ILE A 139 -26.98 8.25 -6.33
N SER A 140 -27.43 7.85 -5.14
CA SER A 140 -28.82 8.03 -4.70
C SER A 140 -29.22 9.49 -4.46
N LYS A 141 -28.26 10.41 -4.36
CA LYS A 141 -28.50 11.85 -4.16
C LYS A 141 -28.49 12.67 -5.47
N LYS A 142 -28.20 12.04 -6.61
CA LYS A 142 -28.31 12.65 -7.94
C LYS A 142 -29.64 12.31 -8.58
#